data_AF-A0A7X7A1R1-F1
#
_entry.id   AF-A0A7X7A1R1-F1
#
_cell.length_a   1.000
_cell.length_b   1.000
_cell.length_c   1.000
_cell.angle_alpha   90.00
_cell.angle_beta   90.00
_cell.angle_gamma   90.00
#
_symmetry.space_group_name_H-M   'P 1'
#
loop_
_entity.id
_entity.type
_entity.pdbx_description
1 polymer ?
#
loop_
_entity_poly.entity_id
_entity_poly.type
_entity_poly.pdbx_seq_one_letter_code
_entity_poly.pdbx_strand_id
1 'polypeptide(L)'
;MEEKVVTIVVLPYSRAIELKLRLEEEGVACELEDISLTENAAASVKVKISEKDLRVSVPVLDDFLGKRDEKLKKAEKSNDHVLVPVDFSPVSLKTTKLAFSIASHLQVKLVLMHCYINPAIHSAPYADVYVYDTAMLARMEDSEKSANDNFAKFLQKLIAEIGREKWQSVDSEFIIKPGYADEDILS
;
A
#
# COMPACT_ATOMS: atom_id res chain seq x y z
N MET A 1 41.69 -14.77 -25.47
CA MET A 1 41.14 -13.70 -24.62
C MET A 1 40.11 -14.36 -23.74
N GLU A 2 40.31 -14.37 -22.43
CA GLU A 2 39.34 -14.92 -21.48
C GLU A 2 38.03 -14.12 -21.58
N GLU A 3 36.92 -14.80 -21.80
CA GLU A 3 35.60 -14.17 -21.77
C GLU A 3 35.27 -13.86 -20.31
N LYS A 4 35.42 -12.58 -19.97
CA LYS A 4 35.19 -12.10 -18.61
C LYS A 4 33.69 -12.06 -18.36
N VAL A 5 33.22 -12.92 -17.46
CA VAL A 5 31.83 -12.96 -17.01
C VAL A 5 31.64 -12.10 -15.76
N VAL A 6 30.51 -11.40 -15.68
CA VAL A 6 30.16 -10.49 -14.59
C VAL A 6 28.78 -10.82 -14.04
N THR A 7 28.63 -10.73 -12.72
CA THR A 7 27.34 -10.91 -12.05
C THR A 7 26.56 -9.59 -12.09
N ILE A 8 25.35 -9.61 -12.64
CA ILE A 8 24.50 -8.42 -12.74
C ILE A 8 23.49 -8.31 -11.60
N VAL A 9 23.03 -9.43 -11.05
CA VAL A 9 22.06 -9.45 -9.94
C VAL A 9 22.09 -10.79 -9.19
N VAL A 10 21.61 -10.77 -7.96
CA VAL A 10 21.31 -11.97 -7.17
C VAL A 10 19.81 -11.98 -6.88
N LEU A 11 19.12 -13.05 -7.30
CA LEU A 11 17.67 -13.18 -7.20
C LEU A 11 17.28 -14.56 -6.65
N PRO A 12 16.08 -14.72 -6.08
CA PRO A 12 15.50 -16.03 -5.85
C PRO A 12 15.43 -16.82 -7.17
N TYR A 13 15.63 -18.14 -7.11
CA TYR A 13 15.71 -19.01 -8.30
C TYR A 13 14.55 -18.79 -9.29
N SER A 14 13.31 -18.68 -8.80
CA SER A 14 12.12 -18.45 -9.63
C SER A 14 12.20 -17.17 -10.47
N ARG A 15 12.68 -16.07 -9.88
CA ARG A 15 12.89 -14.78 -10.56
C ARG A 15 14.10 -14.81 -11.49
N ALA A 16 15.14 -15.56 -11.13
CA ALA A 16 16.33 -15.71 -11.96
C ALA A 16 16.03 -16.43 -13.28
N ILE A 17 15.14 -17.43 -13.28
CA ILE A 17 14.65 -18.09 -14.50
C ILE A 17 13.92 -17.09 -15.40
N GLU A 18 13.02 -16.29 -14.84
CA GLU A 18 12.25 -15.30 -15.61
C GLU A 18 13.18 -14.26 -16.27
N LEU A 19 14.16 -13.74 -15.53
CA LEU A 19 15.15 -12.81 -16.07
C LEU A 19 16.01 -13.46 -17.16
N LYS A 20 16.41 -14.72 -16.97
CA LYS A 20 17.19 -15.47 -17.98
C LYS A 20 16.44 -15.56 -19.31
N LEU A 21 15.15 -15.92 -19.27
CA LEU A 21 14.33 -16.01 -20.48
C LEU A 21 14.28 -14.68 -21.23
N ARG A 22 14.05 -13.56 -20.52
CA ARG A 22 14.03 -12.23 -21.15
C ARG A 22 15.38 -11.82 -21.74
N LEU A 23 16.48 -12.14 -21.07
CA LEU A 23 17.83 -11.87 -21.60
C LEU A 23 18.12 -12.70 -22.86
N GLU A 24 17.67 -13.97 -22.89
CA GLU A 24 17.82 -14.84 -24.06
C GLU A 24 16.97 -14.38 -25.25
N GLU A 25 15.77 -13.84 -25.02
CA GLU A 25 14.93 -13.21 -26.06
C GLU A 25 15.64 -12.02 -26.74
N GLU A 26 16.43 -11.26 -25.97
CA GLU A 26 17.26 -10.14 -26.45
C GLU A 26 18.64 -10.59 -26.97
N GLY A 27 18.88 -11.90 -27.06
CA GLY A 27 20.12 -12.47 -27.58
C GLY A 27 21.31 -12.43 -26.63
N VAL A 28 21.08 -12.19 -25.33
CA VAL A 28 22.12 -12.15 -24.29
C VAL A 28 22.23 -13.51 -23.60
N ALA A 29 23.38 -14.16 -23.73
CA ALA A 29 23.65 -15.42 -23.03
C ALA A 29 23.84 -15.18 -21.52
N CYS A 30 23.12 -15.96 -20.71
CA CYS A 30 23.09 -15.81 -19.26
C CYS A 30 23.32 -17.15 -18.54
N GLU A 31 24.20 -17.14 -17.55
CA GLU A 31 24.51 -18.27 -16.68
C GLU A 31 23.95 -18.06 -15.27
N LEU A 32 23.37 -19.12 -14.70
CA LEU A 32 22.83 -19.13 -13.36
C LEU A 32 23.77 -19.92 -12.45
N GLU A 33 24.37 -19.26 -11.46
CA GLU A 33 25.22 -19.89 -10.46
C GLU A 33 24.51 -19.90 -9.11
N ASP A 34 24.20 -21.09 -8.61
CA ASP A 34 23.55 -21.28 -7.32
C ASP A 34 24.47 -20.85 -6.17
N ILE A 35 23.91 -20.15 -5.19
CA ILE A 35 24.59 -19.82 -3.94
C ILE A 35 24.06 -20.79 -2.89
N SER A 36 24.67 -21.96 -2.78
CA SER A 36 24.33 -22.91 -1.71
C SER A 36 24.78 -22.36 -0.35
N LEU A 37 23.89 -21.63 0.32
CA LEU A 37 23.99 -21.27 1.73
C LEU A 37 23.21 -22.32 2.52
N THR A 38 23.90 -23.39 2.90
CA THR A 38 23.53 -24.41 3.92
C THR A 38 22.04 -24.62 4.18
N GLU A 39 21.48 -25.70 3.61
CA GLU A 39 20.28 -26.53 3.96
C GLU A 39 18.97 -25.87 4.46
N ASN A 40 18.88 -24.57 4.76
CA ASN A 40 17.69 -23.94 5.33
C ASN A 40 17.49 -22.46 4.96
N ALA A 41 18.15 -21.97 3.91
CA ALA A 41 17.96 -20.63 3.37
C ALA A 41 17.35 -20.68 1.95
N ALA A 42 16.50 -19.70 1.62
CA ALA A 42 15.91 -19.57 0.29
C ALA A 42 17.03 -19.52 -0.79
N ALA A 43 17.04 -20.52 -1.69
CA ALA A 43 18.04 -20.66 -2.74
C ALA A 43 18.10 -19.38 -3.61
N SER A 44 19.17 -18.62 -3.40
CA SER A 44 19.46 -17.38 -4.13
C SER A 44 20.51 -17.67 -5.18
N VAL A 45 20.30 -17.17 -6.39
CA VAL A 45 21.11 -17.50 -7.55
C VAL A 45 21.70 -16.23 -8.15
N LYS A 46 22.99 -16.30 -8.50
CA LYS A 46 23.69 -15.25 -9.22
C LYS A 46 23.39 -15.37 -10.70
N VAL A 47 22.99 -14.26 -11.29
CA VAL A 47 22.77 -14.13 -12.74
C VAL A 47 24.02 -13.51 -13.33
N LYS A 48 24.76 -14.28 -14.14
CA LYS A 48 26.01 -13.87 -14.78
C LYS A 48 25.83 -13.73 -16.28
N ILE A 49 26.49 -12.74 -16.85
CA ILE A 49 26.52 -12.47 -18.29
C ILE A 49 27.95 -12.19 -18.74
N SER A 50 28.20 -12.20 -20.05
CA SER A 50 29.45 -11.71 -20.61
C SER A 50 29.60 -10.20 -20.41
N GLU A 51 30.81 -9.72 -20.09
CA GLU A 51 31.08 -8.28 -19.92
C GLU A 51 30.77 -7.48 -21.20
N LYS A 52 30.82 -8.12 -22.37
CA LYS A 52 30.47 -7.50 -23.66
C LYS A 52 28.98 -7.10 -23.73
N ASP A 53 28.12 -7.89 -23.10
CA ASP A 53 26.66 -7.76 -23.18
C ASP A 53 26.09 -6.92 -22.03
N LEU A 54 26.96 -6.36 -21.19
CA LEU A 54 26.57 -5.51 -20.06
C LEU A 54 25.75 -4.30 -20.51
N ARG A 55 26.09 -3.69 -21.66
CA ARG A 55 25.35 -2.52 -22.18
C ARG A 55 23.93 -2.85 -22.64
N VAL A 56 23.69 -4.08 -23.11
CA VAL A 56 22.39 -4.51 -23.64
C VAL A 56 21.51 -5.07 -22.51
N SER A 57 22.12 -5.77 -21.56
CA SER A 57 21.43 -6.40 -20.43
C SER A 57 20.98 -5.43 -19.33
N VAL A 58 21.68 -4.32 -19.10
CA VAL A 58 21.32 -3.36 -18.03
C VAL A 58 19.92 -2.76 -18.22
N PRO A 59 19.52 -2.26 -19.41
CA PRO A 59 18.15 -1.81 -19.65
C PRO A 59 17.10 -2.89 -19.39
N VAL A 60 17.35 -4.13 -19.85
CA VAL A 60 16.45 -5.28 -19.65
C VAL A 60 16.31 -5.61 -18.16
N LEU A 61 17.41 -5.54 -17.41
CA LEU A 61 17.42 -5.73 -15.97
C LEU A 61 16.66 -4.62 -15.24
N ASP A 62 16.84 -3.36 -15.61
CA ASP A 62 16.13 -2.24 -14.99
C ASP A 62 14.61 -2.32 -15.25
N ASP A 63 14.21 -2.69 -16.47
CA ASP A 63 12.81 -2.98 -16.82
C ASP A 63 12.26 -4.18 -16.03
N PHE A 64 13.04 -5.25 -15.89
CA PHE A 64 12.66 -6.43 -15.12
C PHE A 64 12.48 -6.14 -13.62
N LEU A 65 13.37 -5.32 -13.04
CA LEU A 65 13.30 -4.87 -11.65
C LEU A 65 12.25 -3.77 -11.43
N GLY A 66 11.58 -3.30 -12.49
CA GLY A 66 10.54 -2.30 -12.39
C GLY A 66 11.05 -0.89 -12.11
N LYS A 67 12.34 -0.60 -12.36
CA LYS A 67 12.89 0.75 -12.32
C LYS A 67 12.54 1.50 -13.61
N ARG A 68 11.24 1.65 -13.89
CA ARG A 68 10.81 2.66 -14.85
C ARG A 68 11.15 4.03 -14.29
N ASP A 69 11.74 4.86 -15.15
CA ASP A 69 11.75 6.32 -15.04
C ASP A 69 10.46 6.82 -14.38
N GLU A 70 10.59 7.54 -13.27
CA GLU A 70 9.49 8.19 -12.55
C GLU A 70 8.59 9.07 -13.46
N LYS A 71 9.03 9.35 -14.68
CA LYS A 71 8.34 10.16 -15.69
C LYS A 71 7.11 9.49 -16.32
N LEU A 72 7.00 8.15 -16.31
CA LEU A 72 5.89 7.44 -16.98
C LEU A 72 4.68 7.16 -16.07
N LYS A 73 4.76 7.40 -14.75
CA LYS A 73 3.60 7.33 -13.84
C LYS A 73 2.62 8.50 -13.99
N LYS A 74 2.94 9.52 -14.78
CA LYS A 74 2.11 10.72 -14.95
C LYS A 74 0.88 10.56 -15.86
N ALA A 75 0.62 9.36 -16.40
CA ALA A 75 -0.41 9.17 -17.44
C ALA A 75 -1.45 8.08 -17.16
N GLU A 76 -1.44 7.45 -15.99
CA GLU A 76 -2.69 6.96 -15.41
C GLU A 76 -3.21 8.11 -14.57
N LYS A 77 -4.47 8.51 -14.73
CA LYS A 77 -5.11 9.49 -13.82
C LYS A 77 -4.97 8.93 -12.42
N SER A 78 -3.94 9.37 -11.70
CA SER A 78 -3.60 8.74 -10.46
C SER A 78 -4.73 9.09 -9.49
N ASN A 79 -5.44 8.05 -9.03
CA ASN A 79 -6.32 8.14 -7.87
C ASN A 79 -5.45 8.31 -6.60
N ASP A 80 -4.38 9.10 -6.71
CA ASP A 80 -3.47 9.38 -5.61
C ASP A 80 -4.27 10.14 -4.57
N HIS A 81 -4.21 9.62 -3.36
CA HIS A 81 -4.89 10.22 -2.23
C HIS A 81 -4.04 10.01 -0.98
N VAL A 82 -4.18 10.93 -0.04
CA VAL A 82 -3.61 10.81 1.29
C VAL A 82 -4.68 10.21 2.18
N LEU A 83 -4.52 8.93 2.53
CA LEU A 83 -5.37 8.25 3.50
C LEU A 83 -4.90 8.56 4.93
N VAL A 84 -5.82 8.97 5.79
CA VAL A 84 -5.56 9.24 7.20
C VAL A 84 -6.54 8.44 8.06
N PRO A 85 -6.05 7.47 8.85
CA PRO A 85 -6.86 6.85 9.87
C PRO A 85 -7.09 7.81 11.05
N VAL A 86 -8.33 7.88 11.50
CA VAL A 86 -8.80 8.82 12.53
C VAL A 86 -9.39 8.03 13.70
N ASP A 87 -8.87 8.27 14.90
CA ASP A 87 -9.38 7.72 16.17
C ASP A 87 -9.97 8.82 17.09
N PHE A 88 -10.14 10.04 16.55
CA PHE A 88 -10.56 11.26 17.25
C PHE A 88 -9.63 11.76 18.36
N SER A 89 -8.45 11.17 18.50
CA SER A 89 -7.45 11.63 19.46
C SER A 89 -6.87 12.99 19.05
N PRO A 90 -6.25 13.71 20.00
CA PRO A 90 -5.46 14.91 19.67
C PRO A 90 -4.33 14.64 18.67
N VAL A 91 -3.85 13.40 18.58
CA VAL A 91 -2.80 13.00 17.63
C VAL A 91 -3.37 12.95 16.22
N SER A 92 -4.52 12.29 16.02
CA SER A 92 -5.21 12.29 14.72
C SER A 92 -5.49 13.71 14.24
N LEU A 93 -5.88 14.64 15.11
CA LEU A 93 -6.09 16.04 14.71
C LEU A 93 -4.82 16.68 14.13
N LYS A 94 -3.65 16.46 14.74
CA LYS A 94 -2.37 16.98 14.24
C LYS A 94 -1.96 16.30 12.93
N THR A 95 -2.11 14.97 12.87
CA THR A 95 -1.78 14.18 11.69
C THR A 95 -2.65 14.59 10.50
N THR A 96 -3.95 14.80 10.71
CA THR A 96 -4.85 15.24 9.64
C THR A 96 -4.49 16.63 9.11
N LYS A 97 -4.01 17.55 9.94
CA LYS A 97 -3.50 18.86 9.46
C LYS A 97 -2.25 18.73 8.60
N LEU A 98 -1.33 17.86 9.00
CA LEU A 98 -0.14 17.57 8.22
C LEU A 98 -0.53 16.94 6.88
N ALA A 99 -1.42 15.94 6.92
CA ALA A 99 -1.95 15.29 5.74
C ALA A 99 -2.69 16.25 4.80
N PHE A 100 -3.49 17.17 5.35
CA PHE A 100 -4.12 18.24 4.57
C PHE A 100 -3.08 19.12 3.87
N SER A 101 -1.99 19.47 4.56
CA SER A 101 -0.91 20.27 3.98
C SER A 101 -0.21 19.53 2.84
N ILE A 102 0.02 18.22 3.02
CA ILE A 102 0.59 17.34 1.99
C ILE A 102 -0.36 17.23 0.79
N ALA A 103 -1.64 16.95 1.04
CA ALA A 103 -2.68 16.81 0.01
C ALA A 103 -2.84 18.11 -0.79
N SER A 104 -2.83 19.26 -0.12
CA SER A 104 -2.86 20.58 -0.74
C SER A 104 -1.62 20.84 -1.60
N HIS A 105 -0.43 20.46 -1.13
CA HIS A 105 0.81 20.65 -1.87
C HIS A 105 0.91 19.76 -3.12
N LEU A 106 0.49 18.50 -2.99
CA LEU A 106 0.52 17.52 -4.08
C LEU A 106 -0.69 17.61 -5.00
N GLN A 107 -1.70 18.42 -4.65
CA GLN A 107 -2.98 18.54 -5.36
C GLN A 107 -3.70 17.18 -5.52
N VAL A 108 -3.65 16.37 -4.46
CA VAL A 108 -4.27 15.04 -4.40
C VAL A 108 -5.43 15.05 -3.41
N LYS A 109 -6.27 14.01 -3.47
CA LYS A 109 -7.44 13.87 -2.60
C LYS A 109 -7.02 13.56 -1.16
N LEU A 110 -7.72 14.11 -0.17
CA LEU A 110 -7.59 13.73 1.24
C LEU A 110 -8.72 12.78 1.61
N VAL A 111 -8.38 11.59 2.12
CA VAL A 111 -9.37 10.60 2.58
C VAL A 111 -9.19 10.39 4.06
N LEU A 112 -10.22 10.66 4.86
CA LEU A 112 -10.21 10.38 6.30
C LEU A 112 -11.05 9.13 6.56
N MET A 113 -10.48 8.17 7.28
CA MET A 113 -11.13 6.90 7.56
C MET A 113 -11.22 6.64 9.06
N HIS A 114 -12.41 6.24 9.52
CA HIS A 114 -12.63 5.79 10.89
C HIS A 114 -13.24 4.39 10.88
N CYS A 115 -12.64 3.47 11.64
CA CYS A 115 -13.18 2.14 11.87
C CYS A 115 -13.81 2.07 13.26
N TYR A 116 -15.02 1.52 13.35
CA TYR A 116 -15.69 1.24 14.63
C TYR A 116 -16.02 -0.24 14.72
N ILE A 117 -15.86 -0.81 15.92
CA ILE A 117 -16.08 -2.24 16.13
C ILE A 117 -17.57 -2.54 16.01
N ASN A 118 -17.93 -3.43 15.09
CA ASN A 118 -19.27 -3.98 15.01
C ASN A 118 -19.33 -5.26 15.88
N PRO A 119 -20.08 -5.26 17.01
CA PRO A 119 -20.17 -6.42 17.88
C PRO A 119 -20.74 -7.67 17.18
N ALA A 120 -21.46 -7.54 16.06
CA ALA A 120 -21.97 -8.66 15.26
C ALA A 120 -20.88 -9.57 14.68
N ILE A 121 -19.67 -9.05 14.47
CA ILE A 121 -18.55 -9.83 13.94
C ILE A 121 -18.08 -10.88 14.97
N HIS A 122 -18.35 -10.65 16.26
CA HIS A 122 -17.92 -11.52 17.36
C HIS A 122 -18.98 -12.54 17.81
N SER A 123 -20.23 -12.42 17.34
CA SER A 123 -21.33 -13.22 17.86
C SER A 123 -21.73 -14.39 16.98
N ALA A 124 -20.96 -14.76 15.95
CA ALA A 124 -21.24 -15.98 15.20
C ALA A 124 -21.10 -17.18 16.15
N PRO A 125 -22.19 -17.75 16.70
CA PRO A 125 -22.07 -18.96 17.48
C PRO A 125 -21.76 -20.06 16.46
N TYR A 126 -21.10 -21.14 16.87
CA TYR A 126 -21.06 -22.38 16.11
C TYR A 126 -22.45 -23.06 15.97
N ALA A 127 -23.55 -22.29 15.97
CA ALA A 127 -24.93 -22.76 15.99
C ALA A 127 -25.70 -22.23 14.78
N ASP A 128 -26.51 -23.11 14.17
CA ASP A 128 -27.29 -22.89 12.95
C ASP A 128 -28.44 -21.86 13.07
N VAL A 129 -28.53 -21.12 14.18
CA VAL A 129 -29.61 -20.15 14.45
C VAL A 129 -29.01 -18.81 14.84
N TYR A 130 -29.16 -17.82 13.96
CA TYR A 130 -28.88 -16.42 14.26
C TYR A 130 -29.90 -15.89 15.27
N VAL A 131 -29.53 -15.84 16.55
CA VAL A 131 -30.30 -15.11 17.56
C VAL A 131 -29.81 -13.66 17.53
N TYR A 132 -30.48 -12.81 16.76
CA TYR A 132 -30.29 -11.37 16.87
C TYR A 132 -30.87 -10.90 18.20
N ASP A 133 -30.01 -10.70 19.20
CA ASP A 133 -30.40 -10.05 20.44
C ASP A 133 -30.73 -8.59 20.14
N THR A 134 -31.95 -8.15 20.48
CA THR A 134 -32.39 -6.76 20.37
C THR A 134 -31.44 -5.78 21.09
N ALA A 135 -30.81 -6.19 22.19
CA ALA A 135 -29.81 -5.38 22.88
C ALA A 135 -28.53 -5.21 22.06
N MET A 136 -28.20 -6.18 21.23
CA MET A 136 -27.02 -6.18 20.37
C MET A 136 -27.22 -5.30 19.14
N LEU A 137 -28.41 -5.35 18.53
CA LEU A 137 -28.82 -4.42 17.46
C LEU A 137 -28.78 -2.96 17.94
N ALA A 138 -29.33 -2.68 19.13
CA ALA A 138 -29.29 -1.35 19.72
C ALA A 138 -27.85 -0.85 19.93
N ARG A 139 -26.95 -1.71 20.41
CA ARG A 139 -25.52 -1.38 20.58
C ARG A 139 -24.80 -1.08 19.26
N MET A 140 -25.19 -1.74 18.17
CA MET A 140 -24.65 -1.47 16.83
C MET A 140 -25.07 -0.09 16.34
N GLU A 141 -26.37 0.21 16.42
CA GLU A 141 -26.91 1.53 16.06
C GLU A 141 -26.29 2.65 16.90
N ASP A 142 -26.14 2.42 18.21
CA ASP A 142 -25.49 3.38 19.11
C ASP A 142 -24.01 3.61 18.75
N SER A 143 -23.29 2.55 18.36
CA SER A 143 -21.88 2.65 18.00
C SER A 143 -21.68 3.41 16.68
N GLU A 144 -22.50 3.12 15.66
CA GLU A 144 -22.47 3.83 14.39
C GLU A 144 -22.87 5.30 14.56
N LYS A 145 -23.91 5.58 15.34
CA LYS A 145 -24.35 6.94 15.63
C LYS A 145 -23.28 7.72 16.39
N SER A 146 -22.67 7.10 17.39
CA SER A 146 -21.56 7.71 18.15
C SER A 146 -20.36 7.99 17.26
N ALA A 147 -20.01 7.08 16.34
CA ALA A 147 -18.94 7.28 15.37
C ALA A 147 -19.23 8.49 14.47
N ASN A 148 -20.44 8.58 13.92
CA ASN A 148 -20.87 9.71 13.09
C ASN A 148 -20.84 11.05 13.87
N ASP A 149 -21.38 11.07 15.08
CA ASP A 149 -21.42 12.28 15.93
C ASP A 149 -20.00 12.76 16.30
N ASN A 150 -19.11 11.83 16.63
CA ASN A 150 -17.72 12.15 16.94
C ASN A 150 -16.97 12.62 15.70
N PHE A 151 -17.23 12.03 14.54
CA PHE A 151 -16.64 12.44 13.28
C PHE A 151 -17.09 13.84 12.88
N ALA A 152 -18.38 14.16 13.01
CA ALA A 152 -18.90 15.50 12.78
C ALA A 152 -18.25 16.56 13.68
N LYS A 153 -18.10 16.26 14.97
CA LYS A 153 -17.40 17.15 15.93
C LYS A 153 -15.93 17.32 15.56
N PHE A 154 -15.27 16.24 15.16
CA PHE A 154 -13.88 16.25 14.71
C PHE A 154 -13.69 17.12 13.47
N LEU A 155 -14.55 16.97 12.46
CA LEU A 155 -14.53 17.78 11.25
C LEU A 155 -14.78 19.26 11.54
N GLN A 156 -15.76 19.59 12.39
CA GLN A 156 -16.01 20.98 12.77
C GLN A 156 -14.77 21.62 13.41
N LYS A 157 -14.11 20.90 14.31
CA LYS A 157 -12.87 21.36 14.95
C LYS A 157 -11.74 21.52 13.93
N LEU A 158 -11.56 20.55 13.04
CA LEU A 158 -10.54 20.58 12.00
C LEU A 158 -10.74 21.76 11.03
N ILE A 159 -11.96 21.96 10.55
CA ILE A 159 -12.33 23.06 9.63
C ILE A 159 -12.16 24.41 10.34
N ALA A 160 -12.51 24.51 11.63
CA ALA A 160 -12.30 25.73 12.40
C ALA A 160 -10.79 26.07 12.55
N GLU A 161 -9.94 25.07 12.74
CA GLU A 161 -8.50 25.25 12.91
C GLU A 161 -7.75 25.48 11.57
N ILE A 162 -8.23 24.93 10.46
CA ILE A 162 -7.63 25.12 9.11
C ILE A 162 -8.17 26.38 8.42
N GLY A 163 -9.45 26.71 8.66
CA GLY A 163 -10.20 27.74 7.97
C GLY A 163 -10.98 27.19 6.77
N ARG A 164 -12.25 27.62 6.63
CA ARG A 164 -13.18 27.11 5.61
C ARG A 164 -12.69 27.28 4.17
N GLU A 165 -12.10 28.43 3.87
CA GLU A 165 -11.60 28.73 2.51
C GLU A 165 -10.47 27.78 2.10
N LYS A 166 -9.53 27.53 3.02
CA LYS A 166 -8.45 26.56 2.78
C LYS A 166 -9.00 25.15 2.69
N TRP A 167 -9.90 24.76 3.58
CA TRP A 167 -10.49 23.42 3.55
C TRP A 167 -11.12 23.09 2.18
N GLN A 168 -11.80 24.05 1.56
CA GLN A 168 -12.41 23.87 0.23
C GLN A 168 -11.41 23.75 -0.92
N SER A 169 -10.13 24.05 -0.72
CA SER A 169 -9.11 23.95 -1.77
C SER A 169 -8.62 22.51 -2.00
N VAL A 170 -8.99 21.55 -1.15
CA VAL A 170 -8.59 20.15 -1.25
C VAL A 170 -9.84 19.28 -1.28
N ASP A 171 -9.96 18.41 -2.29
CA ASP A 171 -11.04 17.43 -2.34
C ASP A 171 -10.89 16.45 -1.16
N SER A 172 -11.91 16.38 -0.33
CA SER A 172 -11.89 15.67 0.94
C SER A 172 -13.04 14.68 1.01
N GLU A 173 -12.72 13.40 1.24
CA GLU A 173 -13.68 12.31 1.43
C GLU A 173 -13.57 11.73 2.83
N PHE A 174 -14.69 11.22 3.33
CA PHE A 174 -14.80 10.67 4.67
C PHE A 174 -15.43 9.28 4.59
N ILE A 175 -14.78 8.31 5.22
CA ILE A 175 -15.19 6.91 5.25
C ILE A 175 -15.36 6.49 6.70
N ILE A 176 -16.55 6.00 7.05
CA ILE A 176 -16.82 5.37 8.34
C ILE A 176 -17.16 3.92 8.04
N LYS A 177 -16.35 3.00 8.55
CA LYS A 177 -16.46 1.57 8.23
C LYS A 177 -16.64 0.73 9.51
N PRO A 178 -17.61 -0.18 9.56
CA PRO A 178 -17.68 -1.17 10.63
C PRO A 178 -16.57 -2.22 10.45
N GLY A 179 -15.78 -2.46 11.49
CA GLY A 179 -14.73 -3.49 11.48
C GLY A 179 -13.52 -3.12 12.34
N TYR A 180 -12.39 -3.77 12.07
CA TYR A 180 -11.15 -3.58 12.84
C TYR A 180 -10.20 -2.64 12.12
N ALA A 181 -9.61 -1.71 12.86
CA ALA A 181 -8.74 -0.72 12.27
C ALA A 181 -7.54 -1.34 11.54
N ASP A 182 -6.89 -2.33 12.12
CA ASP A 182 -5.71 -3.00 11.56
C ASP A 182 -6.00 -3.80 10.28
N GLU A 183 -7.17 -4.42 10.17
CA GLU A 183 -7.58 -5.14 8.96
C GLU A 183 -8.12 -4.19 7.89
N ASP A 184 -9.06 -3.31 8.27
CA ASP A 184 -9.81 -2.50 7.30
C ASP A 184 -9.01 -1.34 6.73
N ILE A 185 -8.01 -0.81 7.46
CA ILE A 185 -7.14 0.26 6.94
C ILE A 185 -6.14 -0.30 5.90
N LEU A 186 -5.78 -1.58 6.01
CA LEU A 186 -4.80 -2.23 5.12
C LEU A 186 -5.45 -2.92 3.90
N SER A 187 -6.77 -3.09 3.91
CA SER A 187 -7.55 -3.69 2.83
C SER A 187 -7.75 -2.74 1.65
#